data_AF-A0A944RR92-F1
#
_entry.id   AF-A0A944RR92-F1
#
_cell.length_a   1.000
_cell.length_b   1.000
_cell.length_c   1.000
_cell.angle_alpha   90.00
_cell.angle_beta   90.00
_cell.angle_gamma   90.00
#
_symmetry.space_group_name_H-M   'P 1'
#
loop_
_entity.id
_entity.type
_entity.pdbx_description
1 polymer ?
#
loop_
_entity_poly.entity_id
_entity_poly.type
_entity_poly.pdbx_seq_one_letter_code
_entity_poly.pdbx_strand_id
1 'polypeptide(L)' 'MTVTGFESKQPTPLQTSDGVVALSHSLSIMSANHVIRWLIGYEPKPGKPFPLDKLFREPDLTRIKSAVNFTL' A
#
# COMPACT_ATOMS: atom_id res chain seq x y z
N MET A 1 -2.69 28.56 -27.09
CA MET A 1 -2.43 28.11 -25.71
C MET A 1 -1.78 26.75 -25.79
N THR A 2 -0.47 26.68 -25.59
CA THR A 2 0.32 25.45 -25.65
C THR A 2 0.27 24.78 -24.28
N VAL A 3 -0.26 23.56 -24.21
CA VAL A 3 -0.33 22.77 -22.98
C VAL A 3 1.10 22.35 -22.63
N THR A 4 1.67 22.93 -21.58
CA THR A 4 2.98 22.58 -21.05
C THR A 4 2.97 21.13 -20.54
N GLY A 5 4.06 20.42 -20.83
CA GLY A 5 4.12 18.96 -20.83
C GLY A 5 3.82 18.28 -19.51
N PHE A 6 3.21 17.10 -19.62
CA PHE A 6 3.24 16.09 -18.57
C PHE A 6 4.68 15.57 -18.45
N GLU A 7 5.53 16.27 -17.71
CA GLU A 7 6.80 15.70 -17.28
C GLU A 7 6.50 14.54 -16.33
N SER A 8 6.73 13.32 -16.82
CA SER A 8 6.75 12.11 -15.99
C SER A 8 7.88 12.27 -14.97
N LYS A 9 7.53 12.67 -13.75
CA LYS A 9 8.49 12.69 -12.65
C LYS A 9 8.83 11.24 -12.34
N GLN A 10 10.07 10.86 -12.63
CA GLN A 10 10.58 9.55 -12.25
C GLN A 10 10.39 9.37 -10.73
N PRO A 11 9.76 8.29 -10.27
CA PRO A 11 9.57 8.07 -8.84
C PRO A 11 10.93 7.96 -8.16
N THR A 12 11.03 8.51 -6.95
CA THR A 12 12.22 8.35 -6.12
C THR A 12 12.48 6.85 -5.94
N PRO A 13 13.72 6.37 -6.15
CA PRO A 13 14.05 4.98 -5.91
C PRO A 13 13.71 4.58 -4.47
N LEU A 14 13.16 3.37 -4.30
CA LEU A 14 12.89 2.81 -2.99
C LEU A 14 14.19 2.60 -2.22
N GLN A 15 14.20 3.00 -0.96
CA GLN A 15 15.29 2.69 -0.04
C GLN A 15 15.13 1.26 0.48
N THR A 16 16.25 0.66 0.89
CA THR A 16 16.25 -0.69 1.47
C THR A 16 15.44 -0.78 2.77
N SER A 17 15.25 0.35 3.47
CA SER A 17 14.46 0.47 4.68
C SER A 17 12.95 0.68 4.44
N ASP A 18 12.52 0.90 3.19
CA ASP A 18 11.12 1.19 2.90
C ASP A 18 10.26 -0.08 2.97
N GLY A 19 9.14 -0.01 3.69
CA GLY A 19 8.13 -1.07 3.71
C GLY A 19 7.21 -0.96 2.49
N VAL A 20 7.21 -1.99 1.63
CA VAL A 20 6.37 -2.01 0.42
C VAL A 20 5.47 -3.24 0.42
N VAL A 21 4.18 -3.00 0.20
CA VAL A 21 3.15 -4.03 0.05
C VAL A 21 2.28 -3.72 -1.16
N ALA A 22 2.03 -4.73 -1.99
CA ALA A 22 1.02 -4.69 -3.04
C ALA A 22 -0.22 -5.45 -2.55
N LEU A 23 -1.37 -4.80 -2.66
CA LEU A 23 -2.66 -5.35 -2.22
C LEU A 23 -3.61 -5.48 -3.42
N SER A 24 -4.47 -6.50 -3.37
CA SER A 24 -5.62 -6.59 -4.26
C SER A 24 -6.67 -5.54 -3.89
N HIS A 25 -7.68 -5.41 -4.75
CA HIS A 25 -8.90 -4.64 -4.49
C HIS A 25 -9.69 -5.14 -3.27
N SER A 26 -9.46 -6.37 -2.81
CA SER A 26 -10.04 -6.91 -1.56
C SER A 26 -9.09 -6.75 -0.36
N LEU A 27 -8.06 -5.91 -0.47
CA LEU A 27 -7.02 -5.69 0.54
C LEU A 27 -6.28 -6.99 0.95
N SER A 28 -6.24 -7.96 0.04
CA SER A 28 -5.47 -9.18 0.22
C SER A 28 -4.05 -8.97 -0.28
N ILE A 29 -3.07 -9.56 0.41
CA ILE A 29 -1.66 -9.44 0.06
C ILE A 29 -1.42 -10.09 -1.31
N MET A 30 -0.81 -9.35 -2.23
CA MET A 30 -0.28 -9.89 -3.48
C MET A 30 1.23 -10.10 -3.36
N SER A 31 1.94 -9.09 -2.86
CA SER A 31 3.36 -9.16 -2.55
C SER A 31 3.70 -8.21 -1.40
N ALA A 32 4.78 -8.50 -0.69
CA ALA A 32 5.31 -7.65 0.36
C ALA A 32 6.82 -7.86 0.45
N ASN A 33 7.58 -6.81 0.76
CA ASN A 33 9.00 -6.96 1.03
C ASN A 33 9.27 -7.41 2.47
N HIS A 34 10.50 -7.83 2.74
CA HIS A 34 10.93 -8.34 4.04
C HIS A 34 10.81 -7.33 5.19
N VAL A 35 10.72 -6.02 4.90
CA VAL A 35 10.54 -4.97 5.91
C VAL A 35 9.14 -5.05 6.53
N ILE A 36 8.12 -5.36 5.73
CA ILE A 36 6.72 -5.43 6.19
C ILE A 36 6.56 -6.41 7.36
N ARG A 37 7.27 -7.54 7.37
CA ARG A 37 7.15 -8.53 8.45
C ARG A 37 7.49 -7.95 9.82
N TRP A 38 8.42 -7.00 9.87
CA TRP A 38 8.82 -6.33 11.10
C TRP A 38 7.77 -5.33 11.57
N LEU A 39 7.12 -4.64 10.63
CA LEU A 39 6.06 -3.67 10.92
C LEU A 39 4.77 -4.34 11.40
N ILE A 40 4.38 -5.48 10.80
CA ILE A 40 3.14 -6.18 11.15
C ILE A 40 3.34 -7.34 12.14
N GLY A 41 4.59 -7.71 12.44
CA GLY A 41 4.96 -8.73 13.41
C GLY A 41 4.77 -10.19 12.94
N TYR A 42 4.58 -10.44 11.64
CA TYR A 42 4.51 -11.78 11.08
C TYR A 42 4.81 -11.78 9.57
N GLU A 43 5.11 -12.95 9.01
CA GLU A 43 5.42 -13.10 7.59
C GLU A 43 4.17 -12.90 6.72
N PRO A 44 4.12 -11.86 5.85
CA PRO A 44 2.99 -11.62 4.97
C PRO A 44 2.87 -12.73 3.91
N LYS A 45 1.69 -13.34 3.79
CA LYS A 45 1.44 -14.44 2.84
C LYS A 45 0.49 -13.99 1.73
N PRO A 46 0.80 -14.25 0.45
CA PRO A 46 -0.12 -13.96 -0.65
C PRO A 46 -1.51 -14.57 -0.43
N GLY A 47 -2.56 -13.84 -0.81
CA GLY A 47 -3.96 -14.23 -0.67
C GLY A 47 -4.54 -14.10 0.74
N LYS A 48 -3.75 -13.68 1.74
CA LYS A 48 -4.26 -13.38 3.10
C LYS A 48 -4.63 -11.91 3.23
N PRO A 49 -5.63 -11.56 4.07
CA PRO A 49 -5.94 -10.17 4.37
C PRO A 49 -4.74 -9.43 4.97
N PHE A 50 -4.52 -8.19 4.55
CA PHE A 50 -3.48 -7.34 5.12
C PHE A 50 -3.98 -6.63 6.40
N PRO A 51 -3.21 -6.64 7.50
CA PRO A 51 -3.66 -6.13 8.79
C PRO A 51 -3.47 -4.61 8.85
N LEU A 52 -4.33 -3.87 8.14
CA LEU A 52 -4.25 -2.41 8.08
C LEU A 52 -4.25 -1.77 9.47
N ASP A 53 -4.96 -2.37 10.43
CA ASP A 53 -5.08 -1.95 11.83
C ASP A 53 -3.74 -1.93 12.59
N LYS A 54 -2.73 -2.67 12.11
CA LYS A 54 -1.38 -2.64 12.68
C LYS A 54 -0.56 -1.44 12.24
N LEU A 55 -0.91 -0.81 11.12
CA LEU A 55 -0.13 0.31 10.54
C LEU A 55 -0.87 1.64 10.62
N PHE A 56 -2.20 1.61 10.61
CA PHE A 56 -3.03 2.80 10.56
C PHE A 56 -3.96 2.85 11.75
N ARG A 57 -4.16 4.06 12.28
CA ARG A 57 -5.17 4.34 13.30
C ARG A 57 -6.45 4.80 12.63
N GLU A 58 -7.55 4.85 13.37
CA GLU A 58 -8.71 5.63 12.95
C GLU A 58 -8.36 7.13 13.01
N PRO A 59 -8.80 7.95 12.04
CA PRO A 59 -9.81 7.69 10.99
C PRO A 59 -9.26 7.14 9.65
N ASP A 60 -7.95 6.93 9.54
CA ASP A 60 -7.30 6.57 8.27
C ASP A 60 -7.74 5.20 7.76
N LEU A 61 -7.94 4.25 8.68
CA LEU A 61 -8.49 2.92 8.37
C LEU A 61 -9.83 3.01 7.66
N THR A 62 -10.76 3.80 8.19
CA THR A 62 -12.09 4.03 7.58
C THR A 62 -11.95 4.63 6.18
N ARG A 63 -11.06 5.61 6.01
CA ARG A 63 -10.83 6.27 4.72
C ARG A 63 -10.26 5.30 3.68
N ILE A 64 -9.28 4.48 4.04
CA ILE A 64 -8.67 3.48 3.15
C ILE A 64 -9.71 2.45 2.70
N LYS A 65 -10.46 1.88 3.64
CA LYS A 65 -11.51 0.89 3.32
C LYS A 65 -12.58 1.49 2.42
N SER A 66 -13.01 2.73 2.69
CA SER A 66 -14.00 3.42 1.86
C SER A 66 -13.49 3.69 0.45
N ALA A 67 -12.25 4.12 0.29
CA ALA A 67 -11.67 4.41 -1.04
C ALA A 67 -11.56 3.14 -1.90
N VAL A 68 -11.19 2.02 -1.28
CA VAL A 68 -11.13 0.72 -1.94
C VAL A 68 -12.52 0.25 -2.39
N ASN A 69 -13.52 0.36 -1.52
CA ASN A 69 -14.90 -0.02 -1.84
C ASN A 69 -15.53 0.88 -2.92
N PHE A 70 -15.12 2.14 -3.03
CA PHE A 70 -15.63 3.06 -4.05
C PHE A 70 -15.06 2.77 -5.46
N THR A 71 -13.94 2.05 -5.54
CA THR A 71 -13.25 1.75 -6.81
C THR A 71 -13.73 0.42 -7.43
N LEU A 72 -14.63 -0.31 -6.76
CA LEU A 72 -15.28 -1.55 -7.22
C LEU A 72 -16.72 -1.29 -7.64
#